data_AF-A0A0B3WVL5-F1
#
_entry.id   AF-A0A0B3WVL5-F1
#
_cell.length_a   1.000
_cell.length_b   1.000
_cell.length_c   1.000
_cell.angle_alpha   90.00
_cell.angle_beta   90.00
_cell.angle_gamma   90.00
#
_symmetry.space_group_name_H-M   'P 1'
#
loop_
_entity.id
_entity.type
_entity.pdbx_description
1 polymer ?
#
loop_
_entity_poly.entity_id
_entity_poly.type
_entity_poly.pdbx_seq_one_letter_code
_entity_poly.pdbx_strand_id
1 'polypeptide(L)'
;MKIGENKKISFLTFNKIDAEILEQYLNEMIKEGWLLKKIKNYHLTFEKTDKRNLKYNVDPVGRDFYGDNYSNEITYIEYCRELGWEYICGNDIFKICISEDNNKEKIKSKPAESIKSLVITDVIYLVAFILLANYIFKDKDYYMGSSYMEFISSYIGVSFYIFGMLVLICLAIFLFLRIIWYLNYFVKKRFRHRNLREIKIISVFSVGYFYMLITLLILNLAITLFDGFGISPRVSHSKESLPIALEDYHIKIQSERDSESTIYKSFLAKYYSFYDTTHYYDDNLGEENSEGYL
;
A
#
# COMPACT_ATOMS: atom_id res chain seq x y z
N MET A 1 8.05 2.55 21.94
CA MET A 1 9.10 3.58 21.90
C MET A 1 8.74 4.68 22.90
N LYS A 2 9.64 5.02 23.85
CA LYS A 2 9.44 6.20 24.70
C LYS A 2 9.90 7.43 23.93
N ILE A 3 9.11 8.49 23.93
CA ILE A 3 9.45 9.78 23.31
C ILE A 3 9.53 10.78 24.46
N GLY A 4 10.74 10.99 24.98
CA GLY A 4 10.95 11.72 26.23
C GLY A 4 10.49 10.96 27.47
N GLU A 5 10.46 11.65 28.61
CA GLU A 5 10.17 11.04 29.93
C GLU A 5 8.68 10.73 30.13
N ASN A 6 7.80 11.51 29.50
CA ASN A 6 6.36 11.52 29.80
C ASN A 6 5.47 10.97 28.68
N LYS A 7 6.02 10.63 27.50
CA LYS A 7 5.23 10.09 26.36
C LYS A 7 5.76 8.74 25.88
N LYS A 8 4.85 7.84 25.53
CA LYS A 8 5.15 6.52 24.95
C LYS A 8 4.28 6.29 23.72
N ILE A 9 4.90 5.85 22.63
CA ILE A 9 4.20 5.43 21.41
C ILE A 9 4.39 3.93 21.22
N SER A 10 3.29 3.22 21.00
CA SER A 10 3.28 1.79 20.66
C SER A 10 2.74 1.62 19.24
N PHE A 11 3.55 1.08 18.35
CA PHE A 11 3.16 0.75 16.97
C PHE A 11 2.46 -0.60 16.95
N LEU A 12 1.14 -0.59 17.10
CA LEU A 12 0.27 -1.77 17.12
C LEU A 12 -0.97 -1.49 16.29
N THR A 13 -1.36 -2.47 15.47
CA THR A 13 -2.50 -2.43 14.57
C THR A 13 -3.52 -3.47 15.04
N PHE A 14 -4.69 -2.99 15.45
CA PHE A 14 -5.79 -3.82 15.92
C PHE A 14 -6.93 -3.78 14.89
N ASN A 15 -7.55 -4.93 14.62
CA ASN A 15 -8.76 -5.03 13.82
C ASN A 15 -9.97 -5.06 14.76
N LYS A 16 -11.17 -4.80 14.22
CA LYS A 16 -12.42 -4.78 15.00
C LYS A 16 -12.67 -6.04 15.86
N ILE A 17 -12.14 -7.20 15.44
CA ILE A 17 -12.22 -8.46 16.19
C ILE A 17 -11.28 -8.55 17.42
N ASP A 18 -10.31 -7.65 17.55
CA ASP A 18 -9.30 -7.68 18.62
C ASP A 18 -9.65 -6.74 19.79
N ALA A 19 -10.91 -6.28 19.89
CA ALA A 19 -11.34 -5.35 20.92
C ALA A 19 -10.99 -5.83 22.34
N GLU A 20 -11.20 -7.12 22.64
CA GLU A 20 -10.86 -7.70 23.94
C GLU A 20 -9.36 -7.68 24.23
N ILE A 21 -8.53 -7.93 23.21
CA ILE A 21 -7.07 -7.95 23.35
C ILE A 21 -6.54 -6.52 23.50
N LEU A 22 -7.13 -5.56 22.77
CA LEU A 22 -6.84 -4.15 22.94
C LEU A 22 -7.21 -3.69 24.35
N GLU A 23 -8.38 -4.07 24.86
CA GLU A 23 -8.80 -3.76 26.23
C GLU A 23 -7.81 -4.32 27.27
N GLN A 24 -7.43 -5.59 27.13
CA GLN A 24 -6.43 -6.22 27.99
C GLN A 24 -5.10 -5.45 27.94
N TYR A 25 -4.63 -5.11 26.74
CA TYR A 25 -3.39 -4.36 26.57
C TYR A 25 -3.43 -2.98 27.23
N LEU A 26 -4.53 -2.24 27.10
CA LEU A 26 -4.69 -0.94 27.74
C LEU A 26 -4.74 -1.04 29.26
N ASN A 27 -5.41 -2.08 29.79
CA ASN A 27 -5.45 -2.38 31.22
C ASN A 27 -4.08 -2.80 31.80
N GLU A 28 -3.23 -3.44 31.00
CA GLU A 28 -1.84 -3.71 31.40
C GLU A 28 -1.01 -2.42 31.38
N MET A 29 -1.18 -1.58 30.35
CA MET A 29 -0.45 -0.31 30.22
C MET A 29 -0.76 0.68 31.35
N ILE A 30 -1.99 0.75 31.84
CA ILE A 30 -2.34 1.65 32.93
C ILE A 30 -1.80 1.19 34.28
N LYS A 31 -1.69 -0.13 34.50
CA LYS A 31 -0.99 -0.69 35.68
C LYS A 31 0.49 -0.33 35.66
N GLU A 32 1.09 -0.23 34.48
CA GLU A 32 2.45 0.29 34.27
C GLU A 32 2.56 1.82 34.41
N GLY A 33 1.45 2.55 34.62
CA GLY A 33 1.42 4.01 34.75
C GLY A 33 1.35 4.77 33.42
N TRP A 34 0.79 4.14 32.37
CA TRP A 34 0.60 4.77 31.06
C TRP A 34 -0.90 4.95 30.74
N LEU A 35 -1.35 6.20 30.66
CA LEU A 35 -2.71 6.59 30.26
C LEU A 35 -2.76 6.76 28.74
N LEU A 36 -3.76 6.14 28.09
CA LEU A 36 -4.00 6.33 26.67
C LEU A 36 -4.50 7.77 26.43
N LYS A 37 -3.87 8.46 25.48
CA LYS A 37 -4.33 9.78 25.01
C LYS A 37 -4.94 9.74 23.62
N LYS A 38 -4.39 8.89 22.76
CA LYS A 38 -4.83 8.82 21.36
C LYS A 38 -4.64 7.42 20.81
N ILE A 39 -5.66 6.95 20.09
CA ILE A 39 -5.58 5.77 19.23
C ILE A 39 -5.63 6.22 17.77
N LYS A 40 -4.69 5.71 16.97
CA LYS A 40 -4.73 5.77 15.50
C LYS A 40 -4.64 4.34 14.96
N ASN A 41 -4.87 4.17 13.67
CA ASN A 41 -4.92 2.85 13.04
C ASN A 41 -3.64 2.02 13.20
N TYR A 42 -2.47 2.68 13.28
CA TYR A 42 -1.16 1.99 13.33
C TYR A 42 -0.38 2.24 14.63
N HIS A 43 -0.87 3.10 15.52
CA HIS A 43 -0.18 3.38 16.77
C HIS A 43 -1.10 3.93 17.87
N LEU A 44 -0.67 3.72 19.11
CA LEU A 44 -1.27 4.24 20.32
C LEU A 44 -0.30 5.20 20.99
N THR A 45 -0.82 6.34 21.44
CA THR A 45 -0.06 7.36 22.16
C THR A 45 -0.49 7.38 23.61
N PHE A 46 0.50 7.27 24.50
CA PHE A 46 0.31 7.25 25.94
C PHE A 46 1.06 8.39 26.61
N GLU A 47 0.52 8.83 27.74
CA GLU A 47 1.17 9.75 28.67
C GLU A 47 1.34 9.11 30.03
N LYS A 48 2.39 9.51 30.74
CA LYS A 48 2.67 9.02 32.09
C LYS A 48 1.59 9.52 33.05
N THR A 49 1.11 8.64 33.93
CA THR A 49 0.08 8.97 34.94
C THR A 49 0.36 8.26 36.25
N ASP A 50 -0.06 8.88 37.35
CA ASP A 50 -0.04 8.27 38.68
C ASP A 50 -1.32 7.47 38.97
N LYS A 51 -2.39 7.69 38.19
CA LYS A 51 -3.64 6.93 38.30
C LYS A 51 -3.46 5.54 37.69
N ARG A 52 -3.28 4.52 38.53
CA ARG A 52 -3.12 3.10 38.12
C ARG A 52 -4.37 2.24 38.30
N ASN A 53 -5.35 2.74 39.06
CA ASN A 53 -6.60 2.03 39.39
C ASN A 53 -7.73 2.43 38.43
N LEU A 54 -7.46 2.38 37.13
CA LEU A 54 -8.45 2.65 36.10
C LEU A 54 -8.66 1.41 35.25
N LYS A 55 -9.87 1.21 34.78
CA LYS A 55 -10.26 0.12 33.90
C LYS A 55 -10.75 0.68 32.57
N TYR A 56 -10.19 0.16 31.48
CA TYR A 56 -10.66 0.45 30.12
C TYR A 56 -11.81 -0.47 29.73
N ASN A 57 -12.71 0.10 28.95
CA ASN A 57 -13.65 -0.62 28.12
C ASN A 57 -13.42 -0.20 26.66
N VAL A 58 -13.31 -1.19 25.78
CA VAL A 58 -13.10 -0.98 24.35
C VAL A 58 -14.32 -1.50 23.61
N ASP A 59 -15.06 -0.59 22.99
CA ASP A 59 -16.21 -0.93 22.17
C ASP A 59 -15.82 -0.92 20.68
N PRO A 60 -15.90 -2.05 19.97
CA PRO A 60 -15.72 -2.05 18.52
C PRO A 60 -16.91 -1.37 17.84
N VAL A 61 -16.73 -0.18 17.27
CA VAL A 61 -17.80 0.68 16.72
C VAL A 61 -18.81 -0.14 15.92
N GLY A 62 -20.03 -0.32 16.45
CA GLY A 62 -21.17 -0.89 15.74
C GLY A 62 -21.80 0.12 14.77
N ARG A 63 -22.55 -0.36 13.78
CA ARG A 63 -23.19 0.44 12.72
C ARG A 63 -24.21 1.45 13.23
N ASP A 64 -24.61 1.35 14.49
CA ASP A 64 -25.64 2.19 15.12
C ASP A 64 -25.23 3.68 15.21
N PHE A 65 -23.94 4.00 14.96
CA PHE A 65 -23.41 5.38 14.96
C PHE A 65 -22.86 5.84 13.60
N TYR A 66 -23.28 5.25 12.46
CA TYR A 66 -22.94 5.76 11.13
C TYR A 66 -23.95 6.85 10.69
N GLY A 67 -23.46 8.08 10.53
CA GLY A 67 -24.23 9.30 10.25
C GLY A 67 -23.35 10.53 10.52
N ASP A 68 -23.85 11.77 10.39
CA ASP A 68 -23.06 13.00 10.61
C ASP A 68 -22.14 12.87 11.83
N ASN A 69 -20.83 12.77 11.58
CA ASN A 69 -19.84 12.24 12.53
C ASN A 69 -19.86 12.95 13.90
N TYR A 70 -20.28 14.21 13.93
CA TYR A 70 -20.30 15.03 15.13
C TYR A 70 -21.45 14.71 16.09
N SER A 71 -22.68 14.53 15.58
CA SER A 71 -23.84 14.25 16.43
C SER A 71 -23.75 12.86 17.06
N ASN A 72 -23.26 11.88 16.31
CA ASN A 72 -23.10 10.51 16.79
C ASN A 72 -22.00 10.36 17.85
N GLU A 73 -20.94 11.17 17.77
CA GLU A 73 -19.88 11.17 18.79
C GLU A 73 -20.39 11.75 20.12
N ILE A 74 -21.17 12.84 20.08
CA ILE A 74 -21.81 13.41 21.28
C ILE A 74 -22.76 12.40 21.92
N THR A 75 -23.64 11.78 21.13
CA THR A 75 -24.58 10.75 21.61
C THR A 75 -23.83 9.58 22.26
N TYR A 76 -22.70 9.16 21.69
CA TYR A 76 -21.88 8.09 22.28
C TYR A 76 -21.21 8.51 23.59
N ILE A 77 -20.72 9.76 23.68
CA ILE A 77 -20.13 10.30 24.92
C ILE A 77 -21.18 10.36 26.04
N GLU A 78 -22.39 10.82 25.71
CA GLU A 78 -23.52 10.85 26.65
C GLU A 78 -23.91 9.44 27.09
N TYR A 79 -23.99 8.49 26.16
CA TYR A 79 -24.23 7.08 26.46
C TYR A 79 -23.16 6.46 27.37
N CYS A 80 -21.87 6.72 27.12
CA CYS A 80 -20.81 6.31 28.06
C CYS A 80 -21.06 6.92 29.45
N ARG A 81 -21.37 8.22 29.52
CA ARG A 81 -21.59 8.95 30.78
C ARG A 81 -22.78 8.40 31.58
N GLU A 82 -23.90 8.10 30.92
CA GLU A 82 -25.09 7.50 31.55
C GLU A 82 -24.78 6.14 32.18
N LEU A 83 -23.92 5.35 31.54
CA LEU A 83 -23.43 4.08 32.06
C LEU A 83 -22.27 4.25 33.06
N GLY A 84 -21.95 5.48 33.45
CA GLY A 84 -20.89 5.83 34.38
C GLY A 84 -19.47 5.71 33.81
N TRP A 85 -19.31 5.54 32.51
CA TRP A 85 -18.01 5.51 31.83
C TRP A 85 -17.61 6.92 31.36
N GLU A 86 -16.33 7.24 31.45
CA GLU A 86 -15.76 8.46 30.88
C GLU A 86 -15.16 8.17 29.51
N TYR A 87 -15.63 8.83 28.45
CA TYR A 87 -15.05 8.71 27.13
C TYR A 87 -13.68 9.39 27.06
N ILE A 88 -12.66 8.68 26.56
CA ILE A 88 -11.31 9.24 26.38
C ILE A 88 -11.04 9.58 24.92
N CYS A 89 -11.16 8.58 24.05
CA CYS A 89 -10.79 8.70 22.64
C CYS A 89 -11.35 7.54 21.81
N GLY A 90 -11.20 7.64 20.49
CA GLY A 90 -11.56 6.59 19.57
C GLY A 90 -11.02 6.84 18.16
N ASN A 91 -11.32 5.91 17.27
CA ASN A 91 -11.13 6.01 15.83
C ASN A 91 -12.36 5.40 15.12
N ASP A 92 -12.24 5.14 13.82
CA ASP A 92 -13.32 4.56 13.02
C ASP A 92 -13.62 3.09 13.37
N ILE A 93 -12.77 2.45 14.18
CA ILE A 93 -12.85 1.02 14.52
C ILE A 93 -13.28 0.82 15.98
N PHE A 94 -12.81 1.67 16.89
CA PHE A 94 -12.99 1.53 18.33
C PHE A 94 -13.39 2.85 18.98
N LYS A 95 -14.27 2.77 19.97
CA LYS A 95 -14.48 3.81 20.98
C LYS A 95 -13.98 3.29 22.33
N ILE A 96 -13.30 4.15 23.08
CA ILE A 96 -12.60 3.76 24.30
C ILE A 96 -13.07 4.64 25.45
N CYS A 97 -13.66 4.00 26.46
CA CYS A 97 -14.09 4.65 27.69
C CYS A 97 -13.32 4.07 28.89
N ILE A 98 -13.27 4.81 30.00
CA ILE A 98 -12.54 4.47 31.23
C ILE A 98 -13.43 4.62 32.45
N SER A 99 -13.14 3.89 33.52
CA SER A 99 -13.82 4.01 34.81
C SER A 99 -12.86 3.70 35.96
N GLU A 100 -13.04 4.39 37.09
CA GLU A 100 -12.40 4.05 38.38
C GLU A 100 -13.10 2.86 39.08
N ASP A 101 -14.36 2.60 38.74
CA ASP A 101 -15.12 1.45 39.23
C ASP A 101 -14.87 0.19 38.38
N ASN A 102 -14.29 -0.82 39.02
CA ASN A 102 -13.91 -2.10 38.40
C ASN A 102 -15.09 -3.05 38.14
N ASN A 103 -16.25 -2.81 38.76
CA ASN A 103 -17.42 -3.69 38.69
C ASN A 103 -18.46 -3.23 37.66
N LYS A 104 -18.20 -2.14 36.92
CA LYS A 104 -19.13 -1.67 35.89
C LYS A 104 -19.34 -2.68 34.77
N GLU A 105 -20.61 -2.79 34.35
CA GLU A 105 -20.99 -3.57 33.19
C GLU A 105 -20.28 -3.04 31.94
N LYS A 106 -19.76 -3.97 31.13
CA LYS A 106 -19.10 -3.63 29.88
C LYS A 106 -20.11 -3.12 28.87
N ILE A 107 -19.79 -2.00 28.25
CA ILE A 107 -20.42 -1.61 26.99
C ILE A 107 -20.01 -2.68 25.97
N LYS A 108 -21.00 -3.41 25.43
CA LYS A 108 -20.80 -4.45 24.42
C LYS A 108 -21.65 -4.14 23.20
N SER A 109 -21.04 -3.65 22.13
CA SER A 109 -21.68 -3.70 20.81
C SER A 109 -21.70 -5.13 20.25
N LYS A 110 -22.61 -5.39 19.30
CA LYS A 110 -22.85 -6.72 18.73
C LYS A 110 -21.64 -7.18 17.88
N PRO A 111 -21.11 -8.40 18.12
CA PRO A 111 -19.90 -8.91 17.43
C PRO A 111 -20.08 -9.19 15.93
N ALA A 112 -21.32 -9.30 15.43
CA ALA A 112 -21.63 -9.72 14.05
C ALA A 112 -21.08 -8.78 12.95
N GLU A 113 -20.75 -7.54 13.32
CA GLU A 113 -20.31 -6.52 12.34
C GLU A 113 -18.80 -6.44 12.17
N SER A 114 -18.05 -7.07 13.08
CA SER A 114 -16.59 -7.13 13.05
C SER A 114 -16.04 -7.93 11.84
N ILE A 115 -16.83 -8.90 11.35
CA ILE A 115 -16.44 -9.73 10.20
C ILE A 115 -16.63 -8.97 8.90
N LYS A 116 -17.72 -8.22 8.75
CA LYS A 116 -18.01 -7.46 7.52
C LYS A 116 -16.89 -6.47 7.22
N SER A 117 -16.39 -5.76 8.23
CA SER A 117 -15.24 -4.87 8.06
C SER A 117 -13.98 -5.61 7.61
N LEU A 118 -13.76 -6.84 8.10
CA LEU A 118 -12.61 -7.64 7.70
C LEU A 118 -12.69 -8.05 6.22
N VAL A 119 -13.90 -8.44 5.77
CA VAL A 119 -14.15 -8.81 4.37
C VAL A 119 -13.92 -7.62 3.44
N ILE A 120 -14.40 -6.42 3.81
CA ILE A 120 -14.16 -5.20 3.00
C ILE A 120 -12.66 -4.94 2.85
N THR A 121 -11.90 -5.01 3.94
CA THR A 121 -10.44 -4.85 3.89
C THR A 121 -9.78 -5.89 2.98
N ASP A 122 -10.21 -7.15 3.04
CA ASP A 122 -9.66 -8.21 2.19
C ASP A 122 -10.07 -8.05 0.71
N VAL A 123 -11.24 -7.47 0.41
CA VAL A 123 -11.65 -7.07 -0.95
C VAL A 123 -10.75 -5.94 -1.49
N ILE A 124 -10.40 -4.95 -0.66
CA ILE A 124 -9.44 -3.90 -1.06
C ILE A 124 -8.08 -4.51 -1.41
N TYR A 125 -7.58 -5.45 -0.60
CA TYR A 125 -6.35 -6.17 -0.91
C TYR A 125 -6.47 -7.03 -2.18
N LEU A 126 -7.64 -7.61 -2.48
CA LEU A 126 -7.88 -8.31 -3.73
C LEU A 126 -7.86 -7.38 -4.94
N VAL A 127 -8.44 -6.18 -4.83
CA VAL A 127 -8.35 -5.17 -5.90
C VAL A 127 -6.89 -4.74 -6.09
N ALA A 128 -6.15 -4.50 -5.01
CA ALA A 128 -4.73 -4.19 -5.08
C ALA A 128 -3.91 -5.34 -5.71
N PHE A 129 -4.26 -6.60 -5.43
CA PHE A 129 -3.68 -7.77 -6.08
C PHE A 129 -3.86 -7.70 -7.59
N ILE A 130 -5.10 -7.47 -8.04
CA ILE A 130 -5.44 -7.43 -9.47
C ILE A 130 -4.73 -6.26 -10.15
N LEU A 131 -4.68 -5.08 -9.54
CA LEU A 131 -3.96 -3.93 -10.09
C LEU A 131 -2.45 -4.19 -10.19
N LEU A 132 -1.84 -4.76 -9.15
CA LEU A 132 -0.42 -5.10 -9.15
C LEU A 132 -0.09 -6.21 -10.15
N ALA A 133 -0.92 -7.26 -10.21
CA ALA A 133 -0.79 -8.33 -11.20
C ALA A 133 -0.91 -7.77 -12.61
N ASN A 134 -1.93 -6.95 -12.87
CA ASN A 134 -2.05 -6.25 -14.15
C ASN A 134 -0.79 -5.46 -14.42
N TYR A 135 -0.29 -4.63 -13.51
CA TYR A 135 0.95 -3.89 -13.77
C TYR A 135 2.16 -4.78 -14.14
N ILE A 136 2.34 -5.90 -13.45
CA ILE A 136 3.46 -6.83 -13.71
C ILE A 136 3.30 -7.53 -15.06
N PHE A 137 2.07 -7.83 -15.49
CA PHE A 137 1.77 -8.64 -16.69
C PHE A 137 1.23 -7.85 -17.89
N LYS A 138 0.84 -6.58 -17.71
CA LYS A 138 0.17 -5.72 -18.70
C LYS A 138 1.07 -5.38 -19.88
N ASP A 139 2.39 -5.40 -19.67
CA ASP A 139 3.33 -5.07 -20.71
C ASP A 139 4.42 -6.13 -20.83
N LYS A 140 4.17 -7.09 -21.74
CA LYS A 140 5.26 -7.86 -22.33
C LYS A 140 6.14 -7.00 -23.22
N ASP A 141 5.65 -5.85 -23.71
CA ASP A 141 6.37 -5.00 -24.68
C ASP A 141 7.09 -3.81 -24.02
N TYR A 142 6.54 -3.21 -22.95
CA TYR A 142 7.15 -2.03 -22.30
C TYR A 142 8.35 -2.35 -21.42
N TYR A 143 8.27 -3.37 -20.56
CA TYR A 143 9.45 -3.78 -19.78
C TYR A 143 10.54 -4.30 -20.69
N MET A 144 10.15 -5.02 -21.75
CA MET A 144 11.05 -5.57 -22.74
C MET A 144 11.68 -4.52 -23.66
N GLY A 145 11.25 -3.25 -23.68
CA GLY A 145 11.74 -2.32 -24.71
C GLY A 145 11.59 -2.92 -26.12
N SER A 146 12.33 -2.41 -27.08
CA SER A 146 12.37 -2.97 -28.44
C SER A 146 12.82 -4.45 -28.50
N SER A 147 13.36 -5.01 -27.41
CA SER A 147 13.64 -6.44 -27.28
C SER A 147 13.83 -6.89 -25.82
N TYR A 148 13.18 -7.97 -25.40
CA TYR A 148 13.34 -8.69 -24.11
C TYR A 148 14.73 -8.62 -23.44
N MET A 149 15.77 -8.62 -24.27
CA MET A 149 17.16 -8.56 -23.89
C MET A 149 17.55 -7.24 -23.20
N GLU A 150 16.94 -6.11 -23.58
CA GLU A 150 17.14 -4.79 -22.99
C GLU A 150 16.73 -4.79 -21.51
N PHE A 151 15.53 -5.34 -21.23
CA PHE A 151 14.99 -5.49 -19.88
C PHE A 151 15.86 -6.35 -18.98
N ILE A 152 16.15 -7.57 -19.46
CA ILE A 152 16.89 -8.54 -18.67
C ILE A 152 18.32 -8.06 -18.42
N SER A 153 18.85 -7.23 -19.30
CA SER A 153 20.16 -6.61 -19.13
C SER A 153 20.13 -5.38 -18.21
N SER A 154 18.96 -4.87 -17.79
CA SER A 154 18.85 -3.77 -16.83
C SER A 154 18.76 -4.28 -15.38
N TYR A 155 19.73 -3.93 -14.54
CA TYR A 155 19.66 -4.24 -13.09
C TYR A 155 18.41 -3.66 -12.44
N ILE A 156 18.04 -2.43 -12.80
CA ILE A 156 16.88 -1.73 -12.23
C ILE A 156 15.59 -2.46 -12.61
N GLY A 157 15.40 -2.79 -13.88
CA GLY A 157 14.22 -3.49 -14.38
C GLY A 157 14.05 -4.88 -13.76
N VAL A 158 15.12 -5.68 -13.77
CA VAL A 158 15.10 -7.04 -13.19
C VAL A 158 14.87 -7.00 -11.69
N SER A 159 15.55 -6.11 -10.94
CA SER A 159 15.35 -5.99 -9.49
C SER A 159 13.93 -5.56 -9.15
N PHE A 160 13.36 -4.61 -9.89
CA PHE A 160 12.00 -4.14 -9.69
C PHE A 160 10.97 -5.25 -9.95
N TYR A 161 11.14 -6.03 -11.01
CA TYR A 161 10.26 -7.14 -11.34
C TYR A 161 10.33 -8.28 -10.32
N ILE A 162 11.53 -8.69 -9.92
CA ILE A 162 11.71 -9.71 -8.86
C ILE A 162 11.05 -9.23 -7.57
N PHE A 163 11.26 -7.97 -7.19
CA PHE A 163 10.66 -7.41 -5.99
C PHE A 163 9.13 -7.35 -6.09
N GLY A 164 8.58 -6.86 -7.19
CA GLY A 164 7.14 -6.83 -7.45
C GLY A 164 6.51 -8.23 -7.38
N MET A 165 7.17 -9.24 -7.95
CA MET A 165 6.73 -10.64 -7.88
C MET A 165 6.74 -11.17 -6.45
N LEU A 166 7.76 -10.86 -5.65
CA LEU A 166 7.79 -11.22 -4.23
C LEU A 166 6.63 -10.59 -3.46
N VAL A 167 6.34 -9.31 -3.69
CA VAL A 167 5.19 -8.62 -3.07
C VAL A 167 3.86 -9.27 -3.46
N LEU A 168 3.72 -9.63 -4.75
CA LEU A 168 2.54 -10.29 -5.30
C LEU A 168 2.32 -11.67 -4.65
N ILE A 169 3.38 -12.47 -4.53
CA ILE A 169 3.34 -13.79 -3.88
C ILE A 169 2.96 -13.65 -2.40
N CYS A 170 3.57 -12.70 -1.69
CA CYS A 170 3.23 -12.41 -0.29
C CYS A 170 1.76 -12.02 -0.13
N LEU A 171 1.21 -11.20 -1.04
CA LEU A 171 -0.19 -10.81 -1.02
C LEU A 171 -1.11 -12.02 -1.29
N ALA A 172 -0.75 -12.86 -2.25
CA ALA A 172 -1.50 -14.07 -2.58
C ALA A 172 -1.56 -15.03 -1.39
N ILE A 173 -0.43 -15.28 -0.72
CA ILE A 173 -0.36 -16.11 0.49
C ILE A 173 -1.23 -15.49 1.59
N PHE A 174 -1.15 -14.16 1.80
CA PHE A 174 -1.96 -13.47 2.80
C PHE A 174 -3.47 -13.67 2.54
N LEU A 175 -3.94 -13.42 1.32
CA LEU A 175 -5.33 -13.61 0.93
C LEU A 175 -5.77 -15.08 1.04
N PHE A 176 -4.90 -16.03 0.68
CA PHE A 176 -5.19 -17.45 0.82
C PHE A 176 -5.36 -17.88 2.29
N LEU A 177 -4.49 -17.41 3.18
CA LEU A 177 -4.62 -17.66 4.63
C LEU A 177 -5.91 -17.04 5.19
N ARG A 178 -6.34 -15.89 4.68
CA ARG A 178 -7.63 -15.26 5.02
C ARG A 178 -8.81 -16.12 4.60
N ILE A 179 -8.80 -16.66 3.38
CA ILE A 179 -9.84 -17.58 2.89
C ILE A 179 -9.93 -18.81 3.79
N ILE A 180 -8.79 -19.44 4.14
CA ILE A 180 -8.76 -20.58 5.07
C ILE A 180 -9.36 -20.18 6.43
N TRP A 181 -9.07 -18.98 6.92
CA TRP A 181 -9.62 -18.48 8.17
C TRP A 181 -11.15 -18.30 8.09
N TYR A 182 -11.67 -17.71 7.01
CA TYR A 182 -13.10 -17.56 6.80
C TYR A 182 -13.82 -18.91 6.73
N LEU A 183 -13.28 -19.89 6.00
CA LEU A 183 -13.83 -21.24 5.94
C LEU A 183 -13.89 -21.87 7.33
N ASN A 184 -12.80 -21.80 8.09
CA ASN A 184 -12.78 -22.29 9.47
C ASN A 184 -13.79 -21.57 10.37
N TYR A 185 -13.95 -20.26 10.21
CA TYR A 185 -14.95 -19.48 10.93
C TYR A 185 -16.38 -19.94 10.60
N PHE A 186 -16.71 -20.08 9.32
CA PHE A 186 -18.04 -20.53 8.88
C PHE A 186 -18.36 -21.96 9.38
N VAL A 187 -17.37 -22.85 9.39
CA VAL A 187 -17.54 -24.24 9.85
C VAL A 187 -17.63 -24.33 11.38
N LYS A 188 -16.74 -23.68 12.12
CA LYS A 188 -16.61 -23.85 13.58
C LYS A 188 -17.43 -22.85 14.40
N LYS A 189 -17.93 -21.78 13.76
CA LYS A 189 -18.59 -20.61 14.39
C LYS A 189 -17.86 -20.07 15.63
N ARG A 190 -16.55 -20.29 15.70
CA ARG A 190 -15.69 -19.87 16.81
C ARG A 190 -14.64 -18.92 16.30
N PHE A 191 -14.52 -17.78 16.96
CA PHE A 191 -13.45 -16.83 16.71
C PHE A 191 -12.18 -17.31 17.39
N ARG A 192 -11.16 -17.61 16.58
CA ARG A 192 -9.79 -17.69 17.11
C ARG A 192 -9.32 -16.26 17.33
N HIS A 193 -9.36 -15.81 18.57
CA HIS A 193 -8.80 -14.52 18.96
C HIS A 193 -7.29 -14.58 18.77
N ARG A 194 -6.71 -13.48 18.27
CA ARG A 194 -5.26 -13.35 18.24
C ARG A 194 -4.74 -13.25 19.66
N ASN A 195 -3.46 -13.54 19.87
CA ASN A 195 -2.82 -13.13 21.11
C ASN A 195 -2.03 -11.83 20.90
N LEU A 196 -1.65 -11.15 21.98
CA LEU A 196 -0.92 -9.89 21.90
C LEU A 196 0.43 -10.03 21.17
N ARG A 197 1.06 -11.23 21.23
CA ARG A 197 2.32 -11.51 20.54
C ARG A 197 2.13 -11.56 19.02
N GLU A 198 1.09 -12.24 18.55
CA GLU A 198 0.69 -12.27 17.13
C GLU A 198 0.38 -10.87 16.62
N ILE A 199 -0.34 -10.05 17.40
CA ILE A 199 -0.62 -8.65 17.01
C ILE A 199 0.67 -7.85 16.88
N LYS A 200 1.60 -7.97 17.83
CA LYS A 200 2.92 -7.28 17.76
C LYS A 200 3.66 -7.64 16.48
N ILE A 201 3.75 -8.93 16.16
CA ILE A 201 4.42 -9.43 14.96
C ILE A 201 3.73 -8.88 13.70
N ILE A 202 2.42 -9.07 13.58
CA ILE A 202 1.64 -8.62 12.42
C ILE A 202 1.76 -7.11 12.22
N SER A 203 1.73 -6.33 13.30
CA SER A 203 1.77 -4.86 13.22
C SER A 203 3.07 -4.33 12.60
N VAL A 204 4.21 -4.97 12.90
CA VAL A 204 5.51 -4.59 12.33
C VAL A 204 5.53 -4.86 10.84
N PHE A 205 5.08 -6.05 10.43
CA PHE A 205 5.05 -6.43 9.02
C PHE A 205 3.98 -5.67 8.23
N SER A 206 2.80 -5.43 8.80
CA SER A 206 1.67 -4.82 8.09
C SER A 206 1.94 -3.38 7.69
N VAL A 207 2.60 -2.60 8.54
CA VAL A 207 2.91 -1.19 8.25
C VAL A 207 3.93 -1.08 7.12
N GLY A 208 5.05 -1.79 7.23
CA GLY A 208 6.08 -1.78 6.18
C GLY A 208 5.54 -2.31 4.85
N TYR A 209 4.78 -3.40 4.90
CA TYR A 209 4.17 -3.99 3.72
C TYR A 209 3.17 -3.05 3.04
N PHE A 210 2.33 -2.36 3.81
CA PHE A 210 1.35 -1.42 3.28
C PHE A 210 2.00 -0.23 2.58
N TYR A 211 3.02 0.39 3.17
CA TYR A 211 3.75 1.48 2.52
C TYR A 211 4.44 1.02 1.24
N MET A 212 5.08 -0.15 1.27
CA MET A 212 5.73 -0.75 0.11
C MET A 212 4.72 -0.99 -1.04
N LEU A 213 3.56 -1.58 -0.73
CA LEU A 213 2.50 -1.82 -1.71
C LEU A 213 1.98 -0.49 -2.31
N ILE A 214 1.75 0.53 -1.48
CA ILE A 214 1.34 1.86 -1.96
C ILE A 214 2.40 2.46 -2.88
N THR A 215 3.68 2.40 -2.53
CA THR A 215 4.75 2.95 -3.38
C THR A 215 4.80 2.28 -4.74
N LEU A 216 4.60 0.96 -4.82
CA LEU A 216 4.54 0.23 -6.08
C LEU A 216 3.30 0.61 -6.92
N LEU A 217 2.14 0.80 -6.29
CA LEU A 217 0.92 1.24 -6.97
C LEU A 217 1.03 2.67 -7.48
N ILE A 218 1.61 3.59 -6.70
CA ILE A 218 1.86 4.98 -7.13
C ILE A 218 2.83 4.99 -8.31
N LEU A 219 3.91 4.20 -8.25
CA LEU A 219 4.86 4.11 -9.35
C LEU A 219 4.20 3.55 -10.62
N ASN A 220 3.36 2.51 -10.48
CA ASN A 220 2.55 2.00 -11.58
C ASN A 220 1.67 3.09 -12.21
N LEU A 221 0.97 3.86 -11.38
CA LEU A 221 0.13 4.96 -11.85
C LEU A 221 0.97 6.03 -12.56
N ALA A 222 2.11 6.41 -12.00
CA ALA A 222 3.01 7.40 -12.58
C ALA A 222 3.51 6.95 -13.96
N ILE A 223 3.99 5.72 -14.10
CA ILE A 223 4.45 5.16 -15.39
C ILE A 223 3.31 5.18 -16.41
N THR A 224 2.13 4.67 -16.03
CA THR A 224 0.97 4.65 -16.92
C THR A 224 0.57 6.06 -17.39
N LEU A 225 0.72 7.08 -16.53
CA LEU A 225 0.46 8.47 -16.90
C LEU A 225 1.53 9.03 -17.84
N PHE A 226 2.82 8.81 -17.56
CA PHE A 226 3.90 9.25 -18.44
C PHE A 226 3.79 8.66 -19.86
N ASP A 227 3.38 7.40 -19.96
CA ASP A 227 3.13 6.74 -21.24
C ASP A 227 1.97 7.40 -22.01
N GLY A 228 0.88 7.72 -21.30
CA GLY A 228 -0.26 8.45 -21.88
C GLY A 228 0.11 9.84 -22.42
N PHE A 229 1.21 10.43 -21.95
CA PHE A 229 1.74 11.71 -22.43
C PHE A 229 2.89 11.59 -23.43
N GLY A 230 3.37 10.37 -23.74
CA GLY A 230 4.43 10.14 -24.72
C GLY A 230 5.81 10.71 -24.33
N ILE A 231 6.06 10.93 -23.04
CA ILE A 231 7.32 11.51 -22.56
C ILE A 231 8.32 10.37 -22.31
N SER A 232 9.04 9.94 -23.36
CA SER A 232 10.21 9.07 -23.20
C SER A 232 11.49 9.91 -23.09
N PRO A 233 12.41 9.59 -22.15
CA PRO A 233 13.69 10.27 -22.09
C PRO A 233 14.53 9.88 -23.32
N ARG A 234 14.73 10.81 -24.26
CA ARG A 234 15.67 10.66 -25.37
C ARG A 234 17.10 10.87 -24.87
N VAL A 235 17.98 9.91 -25.08
CA VAL A 235 19.40 10.04 -24.74
C VAL A 235 20.20 10.12 -26.05
N SER A 236 20.65 11.33 -26.41
CA SER A 236 21.52 11.54 -27.58
C SER A 236 22.98 11.18 -27.24
N HIS A 237 23.64 10.35 -28.04
CA HIS A 237 25.07 10.02 -27.90
C HIS A 237 25.88 10.47 -29.12
N SER A 238 27.19 10.71 -28.93
CA SER A 238 28.11 11.21 -29.96
C SER A 238 28.59 10.09 -30.92
N LYS A 239 28.94 10.47 -32.15
CA LYS A 239 29.42 9.60 -33.25
C LYS A 239 30.57 8.66 -32.88
N GLU A 240 31.42 9.03 -31.91
CA GLU A 240 32.63 8.25 -31.57
C GLU A 240 32.33 6.92 -30.86
N SER A 241 31.08 6.64 -30.47
CA SER A 241 30.69 5.41 -29.76
C SER A 241 30.03 4.33 -30.63
N LEU A 242 29.80 4.59 -31.93
CA LEU A 242 29.09 3.65 -32.81
C LEU A 242 30.06 2.67 -33.50
N PRO A 243 29.81 1.34 -33.45
CA PRO A 243 30.65 0.36 -34.13
C PRO A 243 30.46 0.34 -35.66
N ILE A 244 29.31 0.83 -36.14
CA ILE A 244 28.94 0.92 -37.56
C ILE A 244 28.10 2.20 -37.73
N ALA A 245 28.40 3.02 -38.74
CA ALA A 245 27.73 4.29 -39.01
C ALA A 245 27.09 4.34 -40.42
N LEU A 246 26.13 5.24 -40.63
CA LEU A 246 25.44 5.45 -41.91
C LEU A 246 26.41 5.68 -43.09
N GLU A 247 27.53 6.34 -42.81
CA GLU A 247 28.56 6.63 -43.81
C GLU A 247 29.29 5.37 -44.30
N ASP A 248 29.38 4.31 -43.47
CA ASP A 248 29.96 3.02 -43.85
C ASP A 248 29.14 2.31 -44.94
N TYR A 249 27.87 2.70 -45.09
CA TYR A 249 26.96 2.24 -46.15
C TYR A 249 26.83 3.25 -47.30
N HIS A 250 27.69 4.28 -47.35
CA HIS A 250 27.65 5.37 -48.34
C HIS A 250 26.34 6.19 -48.32
N ILE A 251 25.63 6.22 -47.20
CA ILE A 251 24.43 7.03 -47.04
C ILE A 251 24.84 8.48 -46.71
N LYS A 252 24.35 9.44 -47.50
CA LYS A 252 24.63 10.87 -47.28
C LYS A 252 23.71 11.44 -46.21
N ILE A 253 24.30 12.08 -45.20
CA ILE A 253 23.57 12.83 -44.17
C ILE A 253 23.17 14.17 -44.77
N GLN A 254 21.87 14.48 -44.81
CA GLN A 254 21.35 15.64 -45.54
C GLN A 254 20.81 16.77 -44.65
N SER A 255 20.18 16.46 -43.49
CA SER A 255 19.58 17.49 -42.63
C SER A 255 19.95 17.34 -41.16
N GLU A 256 19.35 16.37 -40.48
CA GLU A 256 19.51 16.12 -39.04
C GLU A 256 19.84 14.64 -38.81
N ARG A 257 20.83 14.37 -37.96
CA ARG A 257 21.30 13.03 -37.61
C ARG A 257 21.03 12.78 -36.13
N ASP A 258 20.35 11.69 -35.85
CA ASP A 258 20.16 11.18 -34.49
C ASP A 258 20.94 9.88 -34.33
N SER A 259 21.91 9.90 -33.42
CA SER A 259 22.67 8.72 -32.99
C SER A 259 22.40 8.40 -31.52
N GLU A 260 22.03 7.16 -31.26
CA GLU A 260 21.74 6.65 -29.92
C GLU A 260 22.48 5.32 -29.72
N SER A 261 23.16 5.17 -28.58
CA SER A 261 23.81 3.92 -28.21
C SER A 261 23.36 3.53 -26.81
N THR A 262 22.79 2.34 -26.68
CA THR A 262 22.21 1.85 -25.45
C THR A 262 22.99 0.62 -24.99
N ILE A 263 23.61 0.73 -23.82
CA ILE A 263 24.41 -0.34 -23.23
C ILE A 263 23.82 -0.70 -21.86
N TYR A 264 23.29 -1.91 -21.75
CA TYR A 264 22.83 -2.47 -20.48
C TYR A 264 23.61 -3.72 -20.13
N LYS A 265 23.83 -3.93 -18.83
CA LYS A 265 24.46 -5.12 -18.30
C LYS A 265 23.81 -5.48 -16.97
N SER A 266 23.40 -6.74 -16.84
CA SER A 266 22.93 -7.33 -15.60
C SER A 266 23.72 -8.62 -15.28
N PHE A 267 23.29 -9.35 -14.25
CA PHE A 267 23.78 -10.69 -13.97
C PHE A 267 23.25 -11.75 -14.95
N LEU A 268 22.18 -11.46 -15.69
CA LEU A 268 21.52 -12.38 -16.62
C LEU A 268 22.00 -12.20 -18.06
N ALA A 269 22.23 -10.96 -18.50
CA ALA A 269 22.59 -10.66 -19.87
C ALA A 269 23.36 -9.34 -20.03
N LYS A 270 23.97 -9.17 -21.20
CA LYS A 270 24.52 -7.91 -21.70
C LYS A 270 23.76 -7.56 -22.97
N TYR A 271 23.35 -6.32 -23.10
CA TYR A 271 22.64 -5.81 -24.26
C TYR A 271 23.35 -4.57 -24.78
N TYR A 272 23.54 -4.55 -26.10
CA TYR A 272 24.15 -3.46 -26.84
C TYR A 272 23.23 -3.16 -28.01
N SER A 273 22.72 -1.92 -28.08
CA SER A 273 21.99 -1.41 -29.22
C SER A 273 22.63 -0.13 -29.71
N PHE A 274 22.65 0.03 -31.03
CA PHE A 274 23.25 1.16 -31.71
C PHE A 274 22.28 1.58 -32.81
N TYR A 275 21.83 2.82 -32.76
CA TYR A 275 20.96 3.46 -33.73
C TYR A 275 21.70 4.64 -34.35
N ASP A 276 21.65 4.72 -35.67
CA ASP A 276 22.17 5.84 -36.44
C ASP A 276 21.15 6.16 -37.54
N THR A 277 20.51 7.32 -37.42
CA THR A 277 19.37 7.71 -38.26
C THR A 277 19.58 9.11 -38.82
N THR A 278 19.12 9.35 -40.05
CA THR A 278 19.09 10.68 -40.67
C THR A 278 17.66 10.94 -41.14
N HIS A 279 17.16 12.16 -40.92
CA HIS A 279 15.81 12.54 -41.32
C HIS A 279 15.79 13.21 -42.69
N TYR A 280 14.71 13.02 -43.45
CA TYR A 280 14.42 13.72 -44.70
C TYR A 280 13.11 14.48 -44.52
N TYR A 281 13.14 15.79 -44.67
CA TYR A 281 11.94 16.62 -44.74
C TYR A 281 11.59 16.79 -46.22
N ASP A 282 10.47 16.20 -46.64
CA ASP A 282 9.91 16.44 -47.97
C ASP A 282 9.02 17.68 -47.92
N ASP A 283 9.54 18.82 -48.37
CA ASP A 283 8.81 20.10 -48.37
C ASP A 283 7.61 20.13 -49.37
N ASN A 284 7.38 19.05 -50.13
CA ASN A 284 6.39 19.01 -51.23
C ASN A 284 5.05 18.33 -50.92
N LEU A 285 4.71 18.06 -49.65
CA LEU A 285 3.37 17.54 -49.30
C LEU A 285 2.25 18.61 -49.30
N GLY A 286 2.55 19.82 -49.76
CA GLY A 286 1.62 20.94 -49.90
C GLY A 286 0.99 21.14 -51.30
N GLU A 287 1.32 20.30 -52.29
CA GLU A 287 0.62 20.33 -53.58
C GLU A 287 -0.34 19.16 -53.71
N GLU A 288 -1.60 19.50 -53.45
CA GLU A 288 -2.82 18.78 -53.76
C GLU A 288 -2.81 18.31 -55.22
N ASN A 289 -2.27 17.12 -55.49
CA ASN A 289 -2.55 16.40 -56.73
C ASN A 289 -3.96 15.82 -56.66
N SER A 290 -4.93 16.67 -56.95
CA SER A 290 -6.25 16.30 -57.43
C SER A 290 -6.14 15.64 -58.81
N GLU A 291 -5.72 14.39 -58.87
CA GLU A 291 -5.99 13.53 -60.03
C GLU A 291 -6.50 12.19 -59.52
N GLY A 292 -7.82 12.08 -59.47
CA GLY A 292 -8.49 10.80 -59.27
C GLY A 292 -8.42 9.96 -60.53
N TYR A 293 -8.22 8.66 -60.35
CA TYR A 293 -8.79 7.64 -61.24
C TYR A 293 -9.14 6.40 -60.41
N LEU A 294 -10.44 6.08 -60.48
CA LEU A 294 -11.20 4.83 -60.25
C LEU A 294 -10.54 3.68 -59.47
#